data_AF-A0A1Q7YKB6-F1
#
_entry.id   AF-A0A1Q7YKB6-F1
#
_cell.length_a   1.000
_cell.length_b   1.000
_cell.length_c   1.000
_cell.angle_alpha   90.00
_cell.angle_beta   90.00
_cell.angle_gamma   90.00
#
_symmetry.space_group_name_H-M   'P 1'
#
loop_
_entity.id
_entity.type
_entity.pdbx_description
1 polymer ?
#
loop_
_entity_poly.entity_id
_entity_poly.type
_entity_poly.pdbx_seq_one_letter_code
_entity_poly.pdbx_strand_id
1 'polypeptide(L)'
;MYSKIIERYAHYFDRPDLRLRFLSSALQQAATNEKLDEALSRYEFLGQYKFFQRLVKLTLELRFYRVVFREVRNLLPNSPKAQLRLLLRNRAPVSARFLFRCYQFRYALGGASVAAMALLFVGLYSGVVWSARRAESRVAVQNQPQLASASNRAPQPSVTYLPDYKPERVWLVEQRDNYERYSNGGRILIDYTTENHARGYYVWPHDNKSAVDPTVRREPIGILYHTSESDLVEFTSDNNQSIEVHTRGLLEYVRRNRSYNYVIDRFGQIYRIVRDDHAANHAGNSVWEDQKGIYVGLNESFLGVCFETNSEAGSLDEQLTEAQLVSGRLLTQILRSRYQIDDADCVTHGLVSVNPSNMLICYHHDWARNFPFEAFGLSNKYKVAPASVRELGFNYDEETLSKIGGAVWEGVRLAEQEFKKKAEQAGLTTDEMRREMRERYRLQMVPIQTLREHFKTS
;
A
#
# COMPACT_ATOMS: atom_id res chain seq x y z
N MET A 1 -13.51 3.98 -44.04
CA MET A 1 -12.06 3.97 -44.34
C MET A 1 -11.41 2.61 -44.07
N TYR A 2 -11.70 2.00 -42.91
CA TYR A 2 -11.09 0.74 -42.46
C TYR A 2 -11.39 -0.47 -43.36
N SER A 3 -12.59 -0.56 -43.97
CA SER A 3 -12.95 -1.69 -44.86
C SER A 3 -11.96 -1.90 -46.02
N LYS A 4 -11.55 -0.83 -46.73
CA LYS A 4 -10.54 -0.92 -47.82
C LYS A 4 -9.17 -1.38 -47.33
N ILE A 5 -8.83 -1.09 -46.08
CA ILE A 5 -7.58 -1.54 -45.46
C ILE A 5 -7.71 -3.04 -45.15
N ILE A 6 -8.79 -3.45 -44.48
CA ILE A 6 -9.06 -4.84 -44.12
C ILE A 6 -9.04 -5.75 -45.35
N GLU A 7 -9.78 -5.37 -46.40
CA GLU A 7 -9.87 -6.15 -47.63
C GLU A 7 -8.50 -6.33 -48.29
N ARG A 8 -7.69 -5.26 -48.35
CA ARG A 8 -6.31 -5.31 -48.86
C ARG A 8 -5.43 -6.28 -48.07
N TYR A 9 -5.61 -6.40 -46.74
CA TYR A 9 -4.82 -7.30 -45.91
C TYR A 9 -5.39 -8.73 -45.81
N ALA A 10 -6.69 -8.93 -46.03
CA ALA A 10 -7.32 -10.24 -45.98
C ALA A 10 -6.83 -11.17 -47.11
N HIS A 11 -6.48 -10.60 -48.27
CA HIS A 11 -5.90 -11.35 -49.39
C HIS A 11 -4.54 -12.01 -49.08
N TYR A 12 -3.86 -11.65 -47.98
CA TYR A 12 -2.59 -12.26 -47.59
C TYR A 12 -2.71 -13.63 -46.90
N PHE A 13 -3.93 -14.03 -46.59
CA PHE A 13 -4.20 -15.35 -46.00
C PHE A 13 -4.70 -16.26 -47.12
N ASP A 14 -3.84 -17.19 -47.56
CA ASP A 14 -4.18 -18.20 -48.57
C ASP A 14 -5.19 -19.21 -48.03
N ARG A 15 -5.12 -19.48 -46.72
CA ARG A 15 -6.07 -20.37 -46.05
C ARG A 15 -7.35 -19.62 -45.64
N PRO A 16 -8.53 -20.14 -45.98
CA PRO A 16 -9.81 -19.46 -45.72
C PRO A 16 -10.11 -19.30 -44.22
N ASP A 17 -9.64 -20.22 -43.37
CA ASP A 17 -9.79 -20.17 -41.92
C ASP A 17 -9.02 -19.00 -41.28
N LEU A 18 -7.76 -18.79 -41.69
CA LEU A 18 -6.95 -17.67 -41.23
C LEU A 18 -7.49 -16.32 -41.73
N ARG A 19 -8.00 -16.30 -42.97
CA ARG A 19 -8.64 -15.11 -43.54
C ARG A 19 -9.88 -14.71 -42.74
N LEU A 20 -10.75 -15.66 -42.40
CA LEU A 20 -11.96 -15.40 -41.61
C LEU A 20 -11.62 -14.90 -40.20
N ARG A 21 -10.62 -15.50 -39.53
CA ARG A 21 -10.15 -15.03 -38.21
C ARG A 21 -9.61 -13.62 -38.26
N PHE A 22 -8.79 -13.30 -39.27
CA PHE A 22 -8.29 -11.95 -39.49
C PHE A 22 -9.43 -10.95 -39.73
N LEU A 23 -10.36 -11.29 -40.62
CA LEU A 23 -11.52 -10.45 -40.94
C LEU A 23 -12.37 -10.17 -39.69
N SER A 24 -12.68 -11.18 -38.90
CA SER A 24 -13.47 -11.05 -37.67
C SER A 24 -12.80 -10.10 -36.68
N SER A 25 -11.51 -10.31 -36.38
CA SER A 25 -10.74 -9.48 -35.45
C SER A 25 -10.59 -8.04 -35.95
N ALA A 26 -10.28 -7.86 -37.24
CA ALA A 26 -10.10 -6.54 -37.83
C ALA A 26 -11.41 -5.75 -37.93
N LEU A 27 -12.54 -6.40 -38.21
CA LEU A 27 -13.87 -5.78 -38.23
C LEU A 27 -14.32 -5.34 -36.83
N GLN A 28 -14.09 -6.17 -35.80
CA GLN A 28 -14.39 -5.81 -34.42
C GLN A 28 -13.59 -4.58 -33.96
N GLN A 29 -12.31 -4.51 -34.36
CA GLN A 29 -11.47 -3.36 -34.06
C GLN A 29 -11.90 -2.11 -34.85
N ALA A 30 -12.31 -2.25 -36.11
CA ALA A 30 -12.84 -1.14 -36.90
C ALA A 30 -14.10 -0.55 -36.26
N ALA A 31 -15.04 -1.39 -35.84
CA ALA A 31 -16.25 -0.95 -35.13
C ALA A 31 -15.93 -0.24 -33.80
N THR A 32 -14.91 -0.73 -33.07
CA THR A 32 -14.44 -0.08 -31.84
C THR A 32 -13.85 1.31 -32.11
N ASN A 33 -13.06 1.44 -33.18
CA ASN A 33 -12.48 2.72 -33.56
C ASN A 33 -13.53 3.71 -34.09
N GLU A 34 -14.59 3.24 -34.77
CA GLU A 34 -15.71 4.09 -35.20
C GLU A 34 -16.50 4.63 -34.01
N LYS A 35 -16.79 3.80 -32.99
CA LYS A 35 -17.42 4.26 -31.74
C LYS A 35 -16.58 5.31 -31.01
N LEU A 36 -15.25 5.16 -31.05
CA LEU A 36 -14.32 6.10 -30.43
C LEU A 36 -14.24 7.42 -31.20
N ASP A 37 -14.22 7.36 -32.53
CA ASP A 37 -14.28 8.54 -33.40
C ASP A 37 -15.58 9.32 -33.18
N GLU A 38 -16.72 8.60 -33.07
CA GLU A 38 -18.02 9.17 -32.75
C GLU A 38 -18.08 9.77 -31.34
N ALA A 39 -17.49 9.11 -30.34
CA ALA A 39 -17.43 9.65 -28.98
C ALA A 39 -16.56 10.92 -28.90
N LEU A 40 -15.46 10.96 -29.65
CA LEU A 40 -14.55 12.10 -29.69
C LEU A 40 -15.13 13.28 -30.49
N SER A 41 -15.96 13.03 -31.49
CA SER A 41 -16.61 14.10 -32.26
C SER A 41 -17.72 14.83 -31.49
N ARG A 42 -18.22 14.26 -30.39
CA ARG A 42 -19.21 14.89 -29.49
C ARG A 42 -18.66 16.04 -28.64
N TYR A 43 -17.34 16.20 -28.57
CA TYR A 43 -16.72 17.31 -27.82
C TYR A 43 -16.47 18.51 -28.73
N GLU A 44 -17.36 19.51 -28.68
CA GLU A 44 -17.31 20.70 -29.55
C GLU A 44 -15.98 21.47 -29.50
N PHE A 45 -15.32 21.50 -28.33
CA PHE A 45 -14.01 22.16 -28.15
C PHE A 45 -12.91 21.53 -29.02
N LEU A 46 -12.99 20.23 -29.31
CA LEU A 46 -12.00 19.52 -30.14
C LEU A 46 -12.23 19.77 -31.64
N GLY A 47 -13.43 20.20 -32.02
CA GLY A 47 -13.80 20.51 -33.41
C GLY A 47 -13.18 21.79 -33.95
N GLN A 48 -12.81 22.74 -33.07
CA GLN A 48 -12.31 24.06 -33.48
C GLN A 48 -10.88 24.04 -34.04
N TYR A 49 -10.09 23.01 -33.71
CA TYR A 49 -8.68 22.94 -34.12
C TYR A 49 -8.45 21.86 -35.18
N LYS A 50 -8.32 22.28 -36.45
CA LYS A 50 -8.00 21.39 -37.60
C LYS A 50 -6.75 20.51 -37.36
N PHE A 51 -5.80 20.99 -36.58
CA PHE A 51 -4.61 20.22 -36.18
C PHE A 51 -4.97 19.04 -35.27
N PHE A 52 -5.84 19.27 -34.28
CA PHE A 52 -6.26 18.24 -33.34
C PHE A 52 -7.05 17.13 -34.05
N GLN A 53 -7.98 17.47 -34.95
CA GLN A 53 -8.70 16.50 -35.76
C GLN A 53 -7.75 15.64 -36.62
N ARG A 54 -6.72 16.25 -37.21
CA ARG A 54 -5.68 15.51 -37.96
C ARG A 54 -4.90 14.57 -37.04
N LEU A 55 -4.59 15.00 -35.83
CA LEU A 55 -3.83 14.20 -34.86
C LEU A 55 -4.66 13.01 -34.36
N VAL A 56 -5.92 13.22 -33.98
CA VAL A 56 -6.84 12.14 -33.57
C VAL A 56 -7.03 11.13 -34.70
N LYS A 57 -7.30 11.60 -35.92
CA LYS A 57 -7.45 10.71 -37.08
C LYS A 57 -6.19 9.89 -37.33
N LEU A 58 -5.02 10.54 -37.26
CA LEU A 58 -3.73 9.86 -37.36
C LEU A 58 -3.59 8.81 -36.24
N THR A 59 -3.91 9.13 -34.99
CA THR A 59 -3.82 8.21 -33.86
C THR A 59 -4.75 7.00 -34.00
N LEU A 60 -5.98 7.19 -34.47
CA LEU A 60 -6.93 6.10 -34.71
C LEU A 60 -6.47 5.19 -35.86
N GLU A 61 -5.96 5.78 -36.94
CA GLU A 61 -5.33 5.02 -38.03
C GLU A 61 -4.12 4.22 -37.54
N LEU A 62 -3.26 4.84 -36.72
CA LEU A 62 -2.08 4.19 -36.12
C LEU A 62 -2.46 3.00 -35.25
N ARG A 63 -3.46 3.18 -34.40
CA ARG A 63 -3.99 2.11 -33.53
C ARG A 63 -4.54 0.97 -34.36
N PHE A 64 -5.26 1.28 -35.43
CA PHE A 64 -5.81 0.28 -36.36
C PHE A 64 -4.69 -0.53 -37.03
N TYR A 65 -3.69 0.14 -37.60
CA TYR A 65 -2.55 -0.52 -38.22
C TYR A 65 -1.78 -1.42 -37.24
N ARG A 66 -1.61 -0.98 -35.98
CA ARG A 66 -0.94 -1.79 -34.95
C ARG A 66 -1.65 -3.13 -34.71
N VAL A 67 -2.99 -3.13 -34.69
CA VAL A 67 -3.77 -4.36 -34.53
C VAL A 67 -3.66 -5.23 -35.78
N VAL A 68 -3.83 -4.65 -36.97
CA VAL A 68 -3.64 -5.37 -38.25
C VAL A 68 -2.27 -6.05 -38.28
N PHE A 69 -1.19 -5.35 -37.93
CA PHE A 69 0.15 -5.93 -37.92
C PHE A 69 0.35 -7.00 -36.83
N ARG A 70 -0.29 -6.85 -35.67
CA ARG A 70 -0.26 -7.87 -34.62
C ARG A 70 -0.94 -9.16 -35.10
N GLU A 71 -2.12 -9.06 -35.69
CA GLU A 71 -2.84 -10.23 -36.20
C GLU A 71 -2.12 -10.88 -37.38
N VAL A 72 -1.59 -10.07 -38.31
CA VAL A 72 -0.74 -10.54 -39.42
C VAL A 72 0.48 -11.30 -38.88
N ARG A 73 1.13 -10.81 -37.82
CA ARG A 73 2.27 -11.50 -37.18
C ARG A 73 1.85 -12.80 -36.49
N ASN A 74 0.69 -12.82 -35.84
CA ASN A 74 0.21 -14.00 -35.12
C ASN A 74 -0.25 -15.12 -36.06
N LEU A 75 -0.77 -14.75 -37.24
CA LEU A 75 -1.38 -15.69 -38.18
C LEU A 75 -0.44 -16.13 -39.31
N LEU A 76 0.69 -15.44 -39.54
CA LEU A 76 1.72 -15.84 -40.52
C LEU A 76 2.91 -16.53 -39.86
N PRO A 77 3.54 -17.53 -40.52
CA PRO A 77 4.67 -18.27 -39.97
C PRO A 77 5.87 -17.37 -39.60
N ASN A 78 6.62 -17.79 -38.58
CA ASN A 78 7.69 -17.07 -37.86
C ASN A 78 8.95 -16.72 -38.68
N SER A 79 8.87 -16.59 -40.01
CA SER A 79 10.00 -16.12 -40.82
C SER A 79 9.95 -14.58 -40.98
N PRO A 80 10.78 -13.82 -40.24
CA PRO A 80 10.83 -12.36 -40.37
C PRO A 80 11.17 -11.89 -41.80
N LYS A 81 11.89 -12.71 -42.59
CA LYS A 81 12.18 -12.44 -44.00
C LYS A 81 10.95 -12.62 -44.91
N ALA A 82 10.07 -13.59 -44.61
CA ALA A 82 8.83 -13.78 -45.37
C ALA A 82 7.81 -12.68 -45.07
N GLN A 83 7.69 -12.27 -43.80
CA GLN A 83 6.84 -11.17 -43.34
C GLN A 83 7.29 -9.83 -43.98
N LEU A 84 8.60 -9.57 -44.04
CA LEU A 84 9.15 -8.37 -44.68
C LEU A 84 8.97 -8.38 -46.20
N ARG A 85 9.14 -9.52 -46.88
CA ARG A 85 8.89 -9.64 -48.34
C ARG A 85 7.42 -9.40 -48.70
N LEU A 86 6.48 -9.87 -47.88
CA LEU A 86 5.04 -9.62 -48.06
C LEU A 86 4.69 -8.12 -47.93
N LEU A 87 5.33 -7.40 -47.00
CA LEU A 87 5.14 -5.96 -46.80
C LEU A 87 5.86 -5.08 -47.85
N LEU A 88 6.97 -5.56 -48.42
CA LEU A 88 7.73 -4.85 -49.45
C LEU A 88 7.16 -5.05 -50.86
N ARG A 89 6.62 -6.25 -51.17
CA ARG A 89 6.16 -6.61 -52.52
C ARG A 89 4.93 -5.81 -52.99
N ASN A 90 4.07 -5.37 -52.08
CA ASN A 90 2.89 -4.59 -52.44
C ASN A 90 2.90 -3.22 -51.76
N ARG A 91 2.51 -2.18 -52.52
CA ARG A 91 2.56 -0.73 -52.21
C ARG A 91 1.84 -0.34 -50.90
N ALA A 92 2.38 -0.74 -49.75
CA ALA A 92 2.02 -0.19 -48.47
C ALA A 92 2.31 1.32 -48.51
N PRO A 93 1.37 2.18 -48.07
CA PRO A 93 1.60 3.62 -48.04
C PRO A 93 2.87 3.93 -47.22
N VAL A 94 3.59 4.98 -47.61
CA VAL A 94 4.88 5.35 -47.01
C VAL A 94 4.78 5.47 -45.48
N SER A 95 3.63 5.96 -44.98
CA SER A 95 3.30 6.00 -43.56
C SER A 95 3.34 4.62 -42.90
N ALA A 96 2.70 3.60 -43.46
CA ALA A 96 2.70 2.24 -42.91
C ALA A 96 4.11 1.62 -42.89
N ARG A 97 4.95 1.92 -43.89
CA ARG A 97 6.36 1.47 -43.92
C ARG A 97 7.21 2.16 -42.85
N PHE A 98 7.02 3.46 -42.68
CA PHE A 98 7.68 4.24 -41.64
C PHE A 98 7.28 3.72 -40.24
N LEU A 99 6.00 3.47 -40.03
CA LEU A 99 5.47 2.98 -38.76
C LEU A 99 5.93 1.58 -38.41
N PHE A 100 6.06 0.70 -39.41
CA PHE A 100 6.63 -0.62 -39.18
C PHE A 100 8.09 -0.52 -38.70
N ARG A 101 8.88 0.40 -39.28
CA ARG A 101 10.24 0.69 -38.81
C ARG A 101 10.24 1.27 -37.39
N CYS A 102 9.41 2.28 -37.10
CA CYS A 102 9.28 2.83 -35.73
C CYS A 102 8.86 1.76 -34.71
N TYR A 103 7.98 0.84 -35.09
CA TYR A 103 7.55 -0.27 -34.24
C TYR A 103 8.67 -1.29 -34.00
N GLN A 104 9.50 -1.58 -35.02
CA GLN A 104 10.69 -2.43 -34.83
C GLN A 104 11.69 -1.80 -33.85
N PHE A 105 11.85 -0.47 -33.90
CA PHE A 105 12.72 0.27 -33.00
C PHE A 105 12.03 0.73 -31.70
N ARG A 106 10.82 0.24 -31.37
CA ARG A 106 10.03 0.76 -30.24
C ARG A 106 10.72 0.67 -28.89
N TYR A 107 11.56 -0.34 -28.67
CA TYR A 107 12.32 -0.48 -27.42
C TYR A 107 13.50 0.51 -27.37
N ALA A 108 14.18 0.73 -28.48
CA ALA A 108 15.25 1.73 -28.57
C ALA A 108 14.71 3.16 -28.42
N LEU A 109 13.59 3.47 -29.08
CA LEU A 109 12.89 4.75 -28.94
C LEU A 109 12.33 4.93 -27.53
N GLY A 110 11.77 3.87 -26.92
CA GLY A 110 11.34 3.90 -25.53
C GLY A 110 12.47 4.19 -24.55
N GLY A 111 13.63 3.52 -24.72
CA GLY A 111 14.82 3.78 -23.92
C GLY A 111 15.35 5.20 -24.06
N ALA A 112 15.38 5.74 -25.28
CA ALA A 112 15.80 7.12 -25.53
C ALA A 112 14.85 8.14 -24.88
N SER A 113 13.53 7.91 -24.94
CA SER A 113 12.55 8.77 -24.28
C SER A 113 12.67 8.75 -22.75
N VAL A 114 12.90 7.58 -22.15
CA VAL A 114 13.13 7.46 -20.70
C VAL A 114 14.41 8.19 -20.28
N ALA A 115 15.49 8.04 -21.05
CA ALA A 115 16.74 8.76 -20.80
C ALA A 115 16.57 10.29 -20.91
N ALA A 116 15.83 10.76 -21.92
CA ALA A 116 15.53 12.19 -22.08
C ALA A 116 14.69 12.74 -20.92
N MET A 117 13.69 11.99 -20.44
CA MET A 117 12.91 12.38 -19.26
C MET A 117 13.78 12.42 -18.00
N ALA A 118 14.63 11.42 -17.78
CA ALA A 118 15.55 11.39 -16.64
C ALA A 118 16.49 12.61 -16.64
N LEU A 119 17.05 12.98 -17.80
CA LEU A 119 17.89 14.17 -17.94
C LEU A 119 17.12 15.47 -17.65
N LEU A 120 15.85 15.56 -18.09
CA LEU A 120 14.99 16.70 -17.77
C LEU A 120 14.70 16.82 -16.27
N PHE A 121 14.38 15.71 -15.60
CA PHE A 121 14.14 15.69 -14.16
C PHE A 121 15.38 16.05 -13.36
N VAL A 122 16.55 15.52 -13.74
CA VAL A 122 17.84 15.88 -13.12
C VAL A 122 18.15 17.35 -13.34
N GLY A 123 17.90 17.89 -14.54
CA GLY A 123 18.08 19.31 -14.84
C GLY A 123 17.18 20.21 -14.01
N LEU A 124 15.89 19.89 -13.91
CA LEU A 124 14.92 20.61 -13.08
C LEU A 124 15.30 20.57 -11.60
N TYR A 125 15.64 19.38 -11.08
CA TYR A 125 16.08 19.21 -9.69
C TYR A 125 17.34 20.03 -9.40
N SER A 126 18.34 19.97 -10.29
CA SER A 126 19.57 20.73 -10.16
C SER A 126 19.32 22.25 -10.18
N GLY A 127 18.37 22.71 -11.00
CA GLY A 127 17.96 24.11 -11.05
C GLY A 127 17.30 24.59 -9.76
N VAL A 128 16.43 23.77 -9.16
CA VAL A 128 15.78 24.06 -7.87
C VAL A 128 16.79 24.07 -6.73
N VAL A 129 17.70 23.10 -6.65
CA VAL A 129 18.74 23.06 -5.62
C VAL A 129 19.69 24.27 -5.75
N TRP A 130 20.05 24.64 -6.98
CA TRP A 130 20.89 25.82 -7.23
C TRP A 130 20.20 27.13 -6.84
N SER A 131 18.89 27.28 -7.12
CA SER A 131 18.14 28.48 -6.73
C SER A 131 17.97 28.57 -5.22
N ALA A 132 17.71 27.44 -4.54
CA ALA A 132 17.61 27.37 -3.09
C ALA A 132 18.91 27.80 -2.39
N ARG A 133 20.08 27.28 -2.83
CA ARG A 133 21.40 27.69 -2.29
C ARG A 133 21.70 29.18 -2.51
N ARG A 134 21.20 29.75 -3.62
CA ARG A 134 21.36 31.18 -3.91
C ARG A 134 20.43 32.06 -3.07
N ALA A 135 19.26 31.56 -2.70
CA ALA A 135 18.36 32.23 -1.76
C ALA A 135 18.93 32.18 -0.33
N GLU A 136 19.44 31.03 0.09
CA GLU A 136 20.05 30.79 1.40
C GLU A 136 21.27 31.70 1.64
N SER A 137 22.14 31.87 0.64
CA SER A 137 23.29 32.80 0.75
C SER A 137 22.90 34.28 0.84
N ARG A 138 21.71 34.68 0.36
CA ARG A 138 21.20 36.05 0.54
C ARG A 138 20.61 36.27 1.94
N VAL A 139 19.94 35.25 2.49
CA VAL A 139 19.39 35.29 3.85
C VAL A 139 20.51 35.21 4.91
N ALA A 140 21.56 34.42 4.66
CA ALA A 140 22.72 34.30 5.56
C ALA A 140 23.53 35.59 5.71
N VAL A 141 23.52 36.48 4.71
CA VAL A 141 24.19 37.80 4.77
C VAL A 141 23.35 38.82 5.54
N GLN A 142 22.03 38.62 5.65
CA GLN A 142 21.11 39.56 6.31
C GLN A 142 20.88 39.22 7.79
N ASN A 143 21.16 37.98 8.21
CA ASN A 143 20.98 37.48 9.58
C ASN A 143 22.32 37.08 10.23
N GLN A 144 23.28 38.01 10.33
CA GLN A 144 24.38 37.89 11.29
C GLN A 144 24.01 38.63 12.61
N PRO A 145 23.50 37.94 13.64
CA PRO A 145 23.46 38.49 14.97
C PRO A 145 24.86 38.51 15.58
N GLN A 146 25.21 39.63 16.22
CA GLN A 146 26.36 39.73 17.12
C GLN A 146 26.24 38.67 18.23
N LEU A 147 27.18 37.72 18.24
CA LEU A 147 27.34 36.72 19.29
C LEU A 147 27.82 37.40 20.57
N ALA A 148 26.90 37.67 21.49
CA ALA A 148 27.19 37.71 22.92
C ALA A 148 26.97 36.31 23.50
N SER A 149 27.99 35.79 24.15
CA SER A 149 28.03 34.50 24.83
C SER A 149 26.96 34.42 25.93
N ALA A 150 26.12 33.39 25.89
CA ALA A 150 25.49 32.82 27.07
C ALA A 150 25.11 31.35 26.80
N SER A 151 25.91 30.46 27.38
CA SER A 151 25.55 29.07 27.59
C SER A 151 24.29 29.02 28.46
N ASN A 152 23.14 28.67 27.86
CA ASN A 152 21.97 28.18 28.57
C ASN A 152 21.27 27.17 27.66
N ARG A 153 21.71 25.91 27.79
CA ARG A 153 21.02 24.75 27.23
C ARG A 153 19.68 24.66 27.97
N ALA A 154 18.61 25.08 27.31
CA ALA A 154 17.25 24.86 27.81
C ALA A 154 17.05 23.34 28.05
N PRO A 155 16.49 22.93 29.19
CA PRO A 155 16.18 21.53 29.43
C PRO A 155 15.12 21.08 28.41
N GLN A 156 15.33 19.89 27.85
CA GLN A 156 14.31 19.20 27.06
C GLN A 156 13.01 19.12 27.89
N PRO A 157 11.83 19.32 27.27
CA PRO A 157 10.59 19.03 27.96
C PRO A 157 10.53 17.53 28.23
N SER A 158 10.89 17.13 29.45
CA SER A 158 10.45 15.86 29.99
C SER A 158 8.93 15.91 29.99
N VAL A 159 8.30 15.08 29.15
CA VAL A 159 6.85 14.84 29.20
C VAL A 159 6.57 14.29 30.59
N THR A 160 6.24 15.21 31.49
CA THR A 160 5.99 14.93 32.90
C THR A 160 4.67 14.18 32.95
N TYR A 161 4.77 12.87 33.16
CA TYR A 161 3.74 11.91 33.54
C TYR A 161 2.31 12.46 33.52
N LEU A 162 1.61 12.25 32.40
CA LEU A 162 0.16 12.06 32.48
C LEU A 162 -0.08 10.96 33.53
N PRO A 163 -1.04 11.14 34.46
CA PRO A 163 -1.23 10.22 35.58
C PRO A 163 -1.34 8.76 35.12
N ASP A 164 -0.85 7.84 35.94
CA ASP A 164 -0.83 6.40 35.66
C ASP A 164 -2.20 5.94 35.13
N TYR A 165 -2.15 5.43 33.90
CA TYR A 165 -3.31 5.07 33.10
C TYR A 165 -3.97 3.79 33.62
N LYS A 166 -5.30 3.82 33.70
CA LYS A 166 -6.16 2.68 34.06
C LYS A 166 -7.15 2.38 32.94
N PRO A 167 -6.82 1.47 32.00
CA PRO A 167 -7.69 1.08 30.88
C PRO A 167 -9.12 0.84 31.29
N GLU A 168 -9.31 0.13 32.40
CA GLU A 168 -10.58 -0.36 32.91
C GLU A 168 -11.56 0.74 33.37
N ARG A 169 -11.26 2.02 33.11
CA ARG A 169 -12.04 3.17 33.59
C ARG A 169 -12.49 4.14 32.50
N VAL A 170 -12.43 3.75 31.22
CA VAL A 170 -12.97 4.60 30.13
C VAL A 170 -14.36 4.12 29.75
N TRP A 171 -15.36 4.99 29.86
CA TRP A 171 -16.75 4.68 29.49
C TRP A 171 -17.30 5.69 28.49
N LEU A 172 -18.30 5.27 27.72
CA LEU A 172 -19.06 6.13 26.81
C LEU A 172 -19.90 7.11 27.63
N VAL A 173 -19.68 8.40 27.42
CA VAL A 173 -20.41 9.48 28.12
C VAL A 173 -21.61 9.94 27.30
N GLU A 174 -21.46 10.00 25.98
CA GLU A 174 -22.46 10.53 25.08
C GLU A 174 -22.32 9.90 23.70
N GLN A 175 -23.46 9.56 23.10
CA GLN A 175 -23.55 9.10 21.73
C GLN A 175 -24.60 9.92 21.00
N ARG A 176 -24.22 10.47 19.85
CA ARG A 176 -25.09 11.17 18.90
C ARG A 176 -24.94 10.56 17.51
N ASP A 177 -25.75 11.02 16.58
CA ASP A 177 -25.78 10.50 15.21
C ASP A 177 -24.43 10.61 14.48
N ASN A 178 -23.62 11.60 14.85
CA ASN A 178 -22.35 11.90 14.16
C ASN A 178 -21.09 11.69 15.03
N TYR A 179 -21.22 11.44 16.34
CA TYR A 179 -20.06 11.15 17.18
C TYR A 179 -20.37 10.39 18.48
N GLU A 180 -19.33 9.79 19.03
CA GLU A 180 -19.26 9.27 20.39
C GLU A 180 -18.25 10.10 21.21
N ARG A 181 -18.53 10.31 22.50
CA ARG A 181 -17.64 10.99 23.45
C ARG A 181 -17.44 10.14 24.69
N TYR A 182 -16.19 10.05 25.14
CA TYR A 182 -15.75 9.16 26.21
C TYR A 182 -15.23 9.93 27.44
N SER A 183 -15.18 9.25 28.59
CA SER A 183 -14.83 9.86 29.87
C SER A 183 -13.39 10.34 29.97
N ASN A 184 -12.48 9.84 29.12
CA ASN A 184 -11.11 10.34 29.01
C ASN A 184 -10.97 11.57 28.10
N GLY A 185 -12.08 12.12 27.59
CA GLY A 185 -12.09 13.26 26.68
C GLY A 185 -11.99 12.89 25.21
N GLY A 186 -11.79 11.62 24.87
CA GLY A 186 -11.76 11.16 23.48
C GLY A 186 -13.10 11.33 22.79
N ARG A 187 -13.06 11.74 21.52
CA ARG A 187 -14.23 11.89 20.65
C ARG A 187 -14.00 11.15 19.35
N ILE A 188 -14.93 10.28 18.99
CA ILE A 188 -14.88 9.47 17.77
C ILE A 188 -15.98 9.96 16.85
N LEU A 189 -15.62 10.49 15.68
CA LEU A 189 -16.55 10.86 14.62
C LEU A 189 -17.00 9.61 13.87
N ILE A 190 -18.30 9.48 13.64
CA ILE A 190 -18.89 8.28 13.03
C ILE A 190 -19.57 8.54 11.68
N ASP A 191 -19.48 9.77 11.15
CA ASP A 191 -20.06 10.17 9.86
C ASP A 191 -19.52 9.35 8.66
N TYR A 192 -18.32 8.81 8.79
CA TYR A 192 -17.65 8.00 7.76
C TYR A 192 -17.83 6.49 7.96
N THR A 193 -18.61 6.07 8.96
CA THR A 193 -18.77 4.66 9.28
C THR A 193 -19.42 3.88 8.11
N THR A 194 -18.88 2.70 7.85
CA THR A 194 -19.32 1.73 6.85
C THR A 194 -19.20 0.30 7.40
N GLU A 195 -19.85 -0.62 6.72
CA GLU A 195 -19.82 -2.05 7.03
C GLU A 195 -18.87 -2.79 6.09
N ASN A 196 -18.38 -3.95 6.55
CA ASN A 196 -17.67 -4.94 5.74
C ASN A 196 -18.25 -6.33 6.04
N HIS A 197 -17.44 -7.33 6.36
CA HIS A 197 -17.90 -8.61 6.87
C HIS A 197 -17.71 -8.74 8.39
N ALA A 198 -18.54 -9.55 9.04
CA ALA A 198 -18.43 -9.82 10.46
C ALA A 198 -17.08 -10.48 10.80
N ARG A 199 -16.50 -10.15 11.94
CA ARG A 199 -15.24 -10.75 12.39
C ARG A 199 -15.40 -12.24 12.66
N GLY A 200 -14.35 -12.99 12.34
CA GLY A 200 -14.23 -14.40 12.70
C GLY A 200 -12.78 -14.88 12.61
N TYR A 201 -12.24 -15.44 13.69
CA TYR A 201 -10.89 -15.98 13.70
C TYR A 201 -10.74 -17.16 14.67
N TYR A 202 -9.63 -17.85 14.52
CA TYR A 202 -9.20 -18.95 15.39
C TYR A 202 -7.93 -18.59 16.14
N VAL A 203 -7.67 -19.30 17.25
CA VAL A 203 -6.43 -19.21 18.03
C VAL A 203 -5.71 -20.55 17.95
N TRP A 204 -4.40 -20.51 17.71
CA TRP A 204 -3.56 -21.71 17.75
C TRP A 204 -2.84 -21.79 19.10
N PRO A 205 -3.16 -22.79 19.94
CA PRO A 205 -2.50 -22.97 21.23
C PRO A 205 -0.99 -23.18 21.09
N HIS A 206 -0.23 -22.73 22.09
CA HIS A 206 1.23 -22.89 22.14
C HIS A 206 1.68 -24.35 22.25
N ASP A 207 0.90 -25.17 22.96
CA ASP A 207 1.23 -26.54 23.38
C ASP A 207 0.87 -27.61 22.35
N ASN A 208 -0.01 -27.31 21.37
CA ASN A 208 -0.53 -28.31 20.45
C ASN A 208 -0.03 -28.10 19.01
N LYS A 209 0.77 -29.04 18.51
CA LYS A 209 1.53 -28.94 17.24
C LYS A 209 0.70 -28.88 15.95
N SER A 210 -0.64 -28.78 15.99
CA SER A 210 -1.49 -28.60 14.78
C SER A 210 -2.98 -28.34 15.06
N ALA A 211 -3.48 -28.63 16.27
CA ALA A 211 -4.92 -28.51 16.54
C ALA A 211 -5.32 -27.04 16.74
N VAL A 212 -6.21 -26.55 15.88
CA VAL A 212 -6.87 -25.25 16.03
C VAL A 212 -7.89 -25.33 17.16
N ASP A 213 -8.04 -24.29 17.99
CA ASP A 213 -9.23 -24.15 18.83
C ASP A 213 -10.44 -24.08 17.89
N PRO A 214 -11.37 -25.05 17.91
CA PRO A 214 -12.49 -25.07 16.97
C PRO A 214 -13.47 -23.90 17.18
N THR A 215 -13.32 -23.15 18.27
CA THR A 215 -14.17 -22.03 18.61
C THR A 215 -13.84 -20.82 17.75
N VAL A 216 -14.77 -20.44 16.86
CA VAL A 216 -14.69 -19.16 16.14
C VAL A 216 -14.92 -18.02 17.12
N ARG A 217 -13.93 -17.15 17.26
CA ARG A 217 -14.03 -15.92 18.07
C ARG A 217 -14.37 -14.73 17.18
N ARG A 218 -15.05 -13.75 17.76
CA ARG A 218 -15.58 -12.56 17.05
C ARG A 218 -15.15 -11.24 17.67
N GLU A 219 -14.94 -11.20 18.97
CA GLU A 219 -14.46 -10.00 19.67
C GLU A 219 -13.03 -9.66 19.26
N PRO A 220 -12.69 -8.38 19.06
CA PRO A 220 -11.32 -7.97 18.78
C PRO A 220 -10.44 -8.22 20.01
N ILE A 221 -9.22 -8.72 19.78
CA ILE A 221 -8.26 -9.02 20.85
C ILE A 221 -7.09 -8.06 20.89
N GLY A 222 -6.93 -7.24 19.84
CA GLY A 222 -5.78 -6.37 19.72
C GLY A 222 -6.02 -5.13 18.89
N ILE A 223 -5.03 -4.23 18.93
CA ILE A 223 -4.97 -3.00 18.15
C ILE A 223 -3.73 -3.07 17.27
N LEU A 224 -3.90 -2.84 15.97
CA LEU A 224 -2.81 -2.77 15.01
C LEU A 224 -2.67 -1.34 14.49
N TYR A 225 -1.54 -0.70 14.78
CA TYR A 225 -1.23 0.67 14.36
C TYR A 225 -0.55 0.72 12.98
N HIS A 226 -1.01 1.63 12.14
CA HIS A 226 -0.56 1.84 10.76
C HIS A 226 -0.28 3.31 10.48
N THR A 227 0.55 3.57 9.48
CA THR A 227 0.60 4.85 8.78
C THR A 227 -0.16 4.77 7.46
N SER A 228 -0.74 5.88 6.99
CA SER A 228 -1.40 5.92 5.69
C SER A 228 -0.42 5.85 4.51
N GLU A 229 0.86 6.18 4.74
CA GLU A 229 1.89 6.35 3.71
C GLU A 229 1.44 7.30 2.59
N SER A 230 0.67 8.32 2.96
CA SER A 230 0.14 9.33 2.06
C SER A 230 1.12 10.47 1.84
N ASP A 231 1.04 11.12 0.68
CA ASP A 231 1.72 12.40 0.44
C ASP A 231 1.21 13.45 1.44
N LEU A 232 2.13 14.06 2.18
CA LEU A 232 1.80 15.03 3.23
C LEU A 232 2.04 16.46 2.76
N VAL A 233 1.03 17.31 2.94
CA VAL A 233 1.19 18.76 2.88
C VAL A 233 1.88 19.23 4.16
N GLU A 234 2.76 20.23 4.10
CA GLU A 234 3.45 20.78 5.27
C GLU A 234 2.47 21.22 6.37
N PHE A 235 2.75 20.89 7.64
CA PHE A 235 1.86 21.19 8.78
C PHE A 235 2.01 22.63 9.27
N THR A 236 1.43 23.57 8.53
CA THR A 236 1.39 24.99 8.87
C THR A 236 -0.04 25.51 8.81
N SER A 237 -0.31 26.59 9.54
CA SER A 237 -1.63 27.23 9.56
C SER A 237 -2.11 27.65 8.16
N ASP A 238 -1.19 28.03 7.28
CA ASP A 238 -1.49 28.48 5.93
C ASP A 238 -2.00 27.34 5.03
N ASN A 239 -1.66 26.10 5.40
CA ASN A 239 -2.03 24.90 4.66
C ASN A 239 -3.31 24.22 5.19
N ASN A 240 -4.00 24.76 6.19
CA ASN A 240 -5.15 24.12 6.84
C ASN A 240 -6.19 23.58 5.84
N GLN A 241 -6.60 24.41 4.87
CA GLN A 241 -7.57 24.00 3.86
C GLN A 241 -7.06 22.84 2.99
N SER A 242 -5.78 22.89 2.60
CA SER A 242 -5.16 21.84 1.80
C SER A 242 -5.08 20.53 2.59
N ILE A 243 -4.69 20.59 3.87
CA ILE A 243 -4.66 19.42 4.76
C ILE A 243 -6.05 18.81 4.85
N GLU A 244 -7.10 19.60 5.15
CA GLU A 244 -8.48 19.10 5.22
C GLU A 244 -8.96 18.45 3.91
N VAL A 245 -8.61 19.01 2.75
CA VAL A 245 -8.95 18.43 1.44
C VAL A 245 -8.27 17.06 1.28
N HIS A 246 -6.99 16.96 1.63
CA HIS A 246 -6.25 15.69 1.59
C HIS A 246 -6.84 14.66 2.56
N THR A 247 -7.09 15.05 3.81
CA THR A 247 -7.71 14.20 4.83
C THR A 247 -9.06 13.66 4.35
N ARG A 248 -9.94 14.51 3.80
CA ARG A 248 -11.23 14.04 3.24
C ARG A 248 -11.05 13.03 2.11
N GLY A 249 -10.07 13.25 1.24
CA GLY A 249 -9.71 12.30 0.18
C GLY A 249 -9.24 10.96 0.73
N LEU A 250 -8.39 10.98 1.76
CA LEU A 250 -7.94 9.79 2.48
C LEU A 250 -9.12 9.05 3.12
N LEU A 251 -9.99 9.74 3.86
CA LEU A 251 -11.16 9.15 4.52
C LEU A 251 -12.08 8.46 3.52
N GLU A 252 -12.37 9.09 2.38
CA GLU A 252 -13.19 8.48 1.32
C GLU A 252 -12.51 7.28 0.67
N TYR A 253 -11.21 7.33 0.44
CA TYR A 253 -10.45 6.18 -0.06
C TYR A 253 -10.49 5.01 0.93
N VAL A 254 -10.20 5.28 2.19
CA VAL A 254 -10.16 4.30 3.27
C VAL A 254 -11.55 3.68 3.47
N ARG A 255 -12.61 4.48 3.49
CA ARG A 255 -14.01 4.01 3.54
C ARG A 255 -14.37 3.12 2.36
N ARG A 256 -14.07 3.55 1.13
CA ARG A 256 -14.40 2.78 -0.09
C ARG A 256 -13.73 1.41 -0.12
N ASN A 257 -12.48 1.34 0.34
CA ASN A 257 -11.71 0.10 0.39
C ASN A 257 -11.95 -0.70 1.69
N ARG A 258 -12.73 -0.14 2.63
CA ARG A 258 -12.99 -0.72 3.96
C ARG A 258 -11.67 -1.00 4.69
N SER A 259 -10.71 -0.11 4.50
CA SER A 259 -9.40 -0.17 5.13
C SER A 259 -9.49 0.41 6.53
N TYR A 260 -8.87 -0.25 7.51
CA TYR A 260 -8.83 0.18 8.92
C TYR A 260 -10.21 0.32 9.61
N ASN A 261 -10.22 0.21 10.94
CA ASN A 261 -11.39 0.52 11.75
C ASN A 261 -11.40 2.02 12.09
N TYR A 262 -10.23 2.61 12.30
CA TYR A 262 -10.07 3.99 12.69
C TYR A 262 -9.02 4.71 11.84
N VAL A 263 -9.26 6.00 11.60
CA VAL A 263 -8.27 6.94 11.04
C VAL A 263 -8.09 8.09 12.02
N ILE A 264 -6.86 8.50 12.28
CA ILE A 264 -6.51 9.69 13.03
C ILE A 264 -5.83 10.67 12.07
N ASP A 265 -6.49 11.78 11.80
CA ASP A 265 -5.96 12.79 10.90
C ASP A 265 -4.83 13.61 11.55
N ARG A 266 -4.24 14.50 10.75
CA ARG A 266 -3.15 15.39 11.15
C ARG A 266 -3.52 16.35 12.30
N PHE A 267 -4.80 16.68 12.47
CA PHE A 267 -5.32 17.55 13.52
C PHE A 267 -5.78 16.76 14.77
N GLY A 268 -5.61 15.44 14.79
CA GLY A 268 -6.01 14.58 15.90
C GLY A 268 -7.50 14.20 15.89
N GLN A 269 -8.25 14.46 14.82
CA GLN A 269 -9.62 13.99 14.73
C GLN A 269 -9.62 12.48 14.53
N ILE A 270 -10.41 11.77 15.35
CA ILE A 270 -10.56 10.31 15.28
C ILE A 270 -11.83 10.00 14.50
N TYR A 271 -11.70 9.24 13.42
CA TYR A 271 -12.81 8.79 12.59
C TYR A 271 -12.96 7.28 12.70
N ARG A 272 -14.17 6.80 13.01
CA ARG A 272 -14.51 5.39 12.78
C ARG A 272 -14.89 5.20 11.31
N ILE A 273 -14.20 4.29 10.65
CA ILE A 273 -14.44 3.91 9.26
C ILE A 273 -15.17 2.58 9.19
N VAL A 274 -14.54 1.47 9.55
CA VAL A 274 -15.22 0.17 9.61
C VAL A 274 -15.69 -0.08 11.04
N ARG A 275 -16.96 -0.46 11.20
CA ARG A 275 -17.55 -0.79 12.50
C ARG A 275 -16.69 -1.80 13.28
N ASP A 276 -16.71 -1.71 14.60
CA ASP A 276 -15.84 -2.54 15.45
C ASP A 276 -16.19 -4.04 15.39
N ASP A 277 -17.45 -4.38 15.17
CA ASP A 277 -17.97 -5.75 14.98
C ASP A 277 -17.65 -6.34 13.60
N HIS A 278 -17.06 -5.54 12.70
CA HIS A 278 -16.66 -5.92 11.35
C HIS A 278 -15.14 -5.89 11.17
N ALA A 279 -14.64 -6.83 10.39
CA ALA A 279 -13.22 -6.89 10.03
C ALA A 279 -12.89 -5.84 8.98
N ALA A 280 -11.81 -5.09 9.18
CA ALA A 280 -11.30 -4.15 8.18
C ALA A 280 -10.15 -4.76 7.36
N ASN A 281 -9.88 -4.21 6.17
CA ASN A 281 -8.78 -4.64 5.32
C ASN A 281 -7.50 -3.86 5.68
N HIS A 282 -6.69 -4.36 6.61
CA HIS A 282 -5.53 -3.61 7.10
C HIS A 282 -4.24 -4.41 7.36
N ALA A 283 -4.31 -5.61 7.93
CA ALA A 283 -3.14 -6.38 8.34
C ALA A 283 -2.56 -7.29 7.24
N GLY A 284 -3.42 -7.82 6.36
CA GLY A 284 -3.01 -8.78 5.33
C GLY A 284 -2.44 -10.07 5.92
N ASN A 285 -1.35 -10.58 5.32
CA ASN A 285 -0.59 -11.70 5.89
C ASN A 285 0.19 -11.20 7.11
N SER A 286 -0.18 -11.70 8.27
CA SER A 286 0.31 -11.19 9.53
C SER A 286 0.25 -12.26 10.61
N VAL A 287 1.15 -12.16 11.59
CA VAL A 287 1.26 -13.09 12.71
C VAL A 287 1.51 -12.31 14.00
N TRP A 288 0.79 -12.66 15.06
CA TRP A 288 1.08 -12.20 16.42
C TRP A 288 0.80 -13.32 17.43
N GLU A 289 1.30 -13.18 18.66
CA GLU A 289 0.99 -14.11 19.75
C GLU A 289 0.83 -13.38 21.08
N ASP A 290 0.03 -13.97 21.96
CA ASP A 290 -0.13 -13.60 23.36
C ASP A 290 -0.04 -14.85 24.24
N GLN A 291 -0.50 -14.77 25.48
CA GLN A 291 -0.55 -15.92 26.39
C GLN A 291 -1.57 -17.00 25.96
N LYS A 292 -2.59 -16.64 25.18
CA LYS A 292 -3.67 -17.53 24.74
C LYS A 292 -3.22 -18.36 23.52
N GLY A 293 -2.40 -17.79 22.65
CA GLY A 293 -1.83 -18.51 21.52
C GLY A 293 -1.35 -17.62 20.39
N ILE A 294 -1.18 -18.24 19.22
CA ILE A 294 -0.77 -17.59 17.97
C ILE A 294 -2.01 -17.21 17.18
N TYR A 295 -1.99 -16.02 16.59
CA TYR A 295 -3.01 -15.49 15.69
C TYR A 295 -2.37 -15.29 14.30
N VAL A 296 -3.07 -15.72 13.25
CA VAL A 296 -2.65 -15.47 11.86
C VAL A 296 -3.74 -14.74 11.09
N GLY A 297 -3.34 -13.83 10.19
CA GLY A 297 -4.27 -13.05 9.38
C GLY A 297 -5.10 -12.05 10.18
N LEU A 298 -4.42 -11.08 10.79
CA LEU A 298 -4.95 -10.23 11.87
C LEU A 298 -6.07 -9.24 11.49
N ASN A 299 -6.52 -9.18 10.23
CA ASN A 299 -7.70 -8.37 9.83
C ASN A 299 -8.94 -8.71 10.69
N GLU A 300 -9.08 -9.99 11.03
CA GLU A 300 -10.27 -10.51 11.72
C GLU A 300 -10.20 -10.27 13.22
N SER A 301 -9.01 -10.44 13.82
CA SER A 301 -8.79 -10.41 15.27
C SER A 301 -8.40 -9.04 15.81
N PHE A 302 -7.84 -8.14 14.99
CA PHE A 302 -7.34 -6.83 15.44
C PHE A 302 -8.17 -5.68 14.88
N LEU A 303 -8.23 -4.59 15.62
CA LEU A 303 -8.74 -3.30 15.15
C LEU A 303 -7.59 -2.54 14.47
N GLY A 304 -7.76 -2.17 13.21
CA GLY A 304 -6.78 -1.35 12.50
C GLY A 304 -6.94 0.14 12.83
N VAL A 305 -5.87 0.79 13.32
CA VAL A 305 -5.82 2.24 13.57
C VAL A 305 -4.77 2.85 12.67
N CYS A 306 -5.20 3.66 11.72
CA CYS A 306 -4.32 4.32 10.76
C CYS A 306 -4.11 5.79 11.12
N PHE A 307 -2.88 6.26 11.06
CA PHE A 307 -2.53 7.66 11.24
C PHE A 307 -2.22 8.27 9.88
N GLU A 308 -2.78 9.45 9.62
CA GLU A 308 -2.43 10.23 8.43
C GLU A 308 -1.00 10.76 8.56
N THR A 309 -0.06 9.96 8.08
CA THR A 309 1.37 10.23 8.09
C THR A 309 2.12 9.26 7.15
N ASN A 310 3.43 9.43 7.02
CA ASN A 310 4.35 8.51 6.37
C ASN A 310 5.44 8.05 7.34
N SER A 311 6.00 6.87 7.10
CA SER A 311 7.09 6.33 7.94
C SER A 311 8.49 6.75 7.47
N GLU A 312 8.58 7.49 6.35
CA GLU A 312 9.83 8.04 5.79
C GLU A 312 10.30 9.35 6.42
N ALA A 313 9.43 10.12 7.10
CA ALA A 313 9.84 11.33 7.80
C ALA A 313 10.93 11.00 8.86
N GLY A 314 12.02 11.76 8.86
CA GLY A 314 13.28 11.37 9.50
C GLY A 314 13.15 11.08 10.99
N SER A 315 12.76 12.09 11.77
CA SER A 315 12.53 11.96 13.22
C SER A 315 11.07 11.71 13.57
N LEU A 316 10.81 11.13 14.74
CA LEU A 316 9.45 10.93 15.27
C LEU A 316 8.62 12.21 15.36
N ASP A 317 9.28 13.32 15.69
CA ASP A 317 8.68 14.66 15.80
C ASP A 317 8.23 15.19 14.42
N GLU A 318 8.78 14.64 13.33
CA GLU A 318 8.37 14.92 11.96
C GLU A 318 7.28 13.95 11.47
N GLN A 319 7.11 12.80 12.13
CA GLN A 319 6.15 11.75 11.73
C GLN A 319 4.77 11.96 12.34
N LEU A 320 4.66 12.33 13.62
CA LEU A 320 3.35 12.47 14.29
C LEU A 320 3.20 13.86 14.90
N THR A 321 2.06 14.50 14.66
CA THR A 321 1.72 15.74 15.36
C THR A 321 1.41 15.44 16.83
N GLU A 322 1.57 16.44 17.71
CA GLU A 322 1.18 16.30 19.12
C GLU A 322 -0.30 15.91 19.26
N ALA A 323 -1.16 16.47 18.39
CA ALA A 323 -2.58 16.15 18.37
C ALA A 323 -2.83 14.68 18.01
N GLN A 324 -2.06 14.12 17.07
CA GLN A 324 -2.11 12.69 16.74
C GLN A 324 -1.64 11.83 17.91
N LEU A 325 -0.56 12.19 18.61
CA LEU A 325 -0.09 11.45 19.78
C LEU A 325 -1.13 11.41 20.90
N VAL A 326 -1.74 12.57 21.22
CA VAL A 326 -2.79 12.66 22.23
C VAL A 326 -4.00 11.83 21.82
N SER A 327 -4.46 11.98 20.58
CA SER A 327 -5.68 11.32 20.09
C SER A 327 -5.49 9.81 19.93
N GLY A 328 -4.31 9.40 19.48
CA GLY A 328 -3.88 8.00 19.43
C GLY A 328 -3.91 7.38 20.82
N ARG A 329 -3.31 8.04 21.82
CA ARG A 329 -3.39 7.60 23.22
C ARG A 329 -4.85 7.47 23.67
N LEU A 330 -5.67 8.51 23.50
CA LEU A 330 -7.07 8.50 23.93
C LEU A 330 -7.87 7.34 23.29
N LEU A 331 -7.68 7.11 21.98
CA LEU A 331 -8.33 6.01 21.27
C LEU A 331 -7.87 4.65 21.79
N THR A 332 -6.57 4.44 21.96
CA THR A 332 -6.03 3.21 22.56
C THR A 332 -6.68 2.91 23.90
N GLN A 333 -6.89 3.94 24.73
CA GLN A 333 -7.54 3.77 26.02
C GLN A 333 -9.01 3.36 25.91
N ILE A 334 -9.75 4.00 25.00
CA ILE A 334 -11.15 3.68 24.70
C ILE A 334 -11.27 2.22 24.26
N LEU A 335 -10.46 1.80 23.28
CA LEU A 335 -10.53 0.47 22.71
C LEU A 335 -10.14 -0.62 23.72
N ARG A 336 -9.07 -0.37 24.51
CA ARG A 336 -8.65 -1.29 25.57
C ARG A 336 -9.70 -1.43 26.67
N SER A 337 -10.32 -0.35 27.11
CA SER A 337 -11.42 -0.40 28.09
C SER A 337 -12.62 -1.18 27.56
N ARG A 338 -13.05 -0.85 26.33
CA ARG A 338 -14.29 -1.37 25.74
C ARG A 338 -14.19 -2.87 25.44
N TYR A 339 -13.06 -3.31 24.93
CA TYR A 339 -12.86 -4.69 24.45
C TYR A 339 -11.95 -5.53 25.36
N GLN A 340 -11.51 -4.97 26.50
CA GLN A 340 -10.57 -5.63 27.41
C GLN A 340 -9.29 -6.09 26.68
N ILE A 341 -8.77 -5.24 25.79
CA ILE A 341 -7.56 -5.52 25.01
C ILE A 341 -6.34 -5.34 25.91
N ASP A 342 -5.53 -6.40 25.98
CA ASP A 342 -4.29 -6.42 26.75
C ASP A 342 -3.23 -5.51 26.11
N ASP A 343 -2.33 -4.97 26.94
CA ASP A 343 -1.19 -4.19 26.45
C ASP A 343 -0.33 -5.01 25.47
N ALA A 344 -0.22 -6.32 25.71
CA ALA A 344 0.51 -7.26 24.86
C ALA A 344 0.04 -7.23 23.40
N ASP A 345 -1.25 -6.97 23.16
CA ASP A 345 -1.90 -7.03 21.85
C ASP A 345 -2.07 -5.66 21.18
N CYS A 346 -1.36 -4.65 21.67
CA CYS A 346 -1.26 -3.34 21.03
C CYS A 346 0.07 -3.24 20.27
N VAL A 347 0.04 -3.44 18.96
CA VAL A 347 1.24 -3.62 18.12
C VAL A 347 1.17 -2.81 16.83
N THR A 348 2.29 -2.72 16.10
CA THR A 348 2.37 -1.98 14.82
C THR A 348 2.42 -2.94 13.63
N HIS A 349 2.01 -2.49 12.45
CA HIS A 349 1.95 -3.33 11.26
C HIS A 349 3.31 -3.91 10.88
N GLY A 350 4.37 -3.09 10.91
CA GLY A 350 5.73 -3.54 10.59
C GLY A 350 6.25 -4.69 11.47
N LEU A 351 5.73 -4.85 12.69
CA LEU A 351 6.11 -5.94 13.60
C LEU A 351 5.42 -7.27 13.30
N VAL A 352 4.21 -7.23 12.76
CA VAL A 352 3.38 -8.42 12.54
C VAL A 352 3.34 -8.86 11.08
N SER A 353 3.70 -7.97 10.17
CA SER A 353 3.57 -8.16 8.73
C SER A 353 4.56 -9.20 8.21
N VAL A 354 4.07 -10.14 7.41
CA VAL A 354 4.89 -11.23 6.85
C VAL A 354 4.59 -11.46 5.36
N ASN A 355 5.57 -11.98 4.63
CA ASN A 355 5.42 -12.44 3.25
C ASN A 355 5.56 -13.96 3.18
N PRO A 356 4.44 -14.70 3.05
CA PRO A 356 4.47 -16.17 3.01
C PRO A 356 5.15 -16.77 1.78
N SER A 357 5.32 -15.98 0.71
CA SER A 357 5.90 -16.48 -0.55
C SER A 357 7.41 -16.70 -0.42
N ASN A 358 8.10 -15.78 0.26
CA ASN A 358 9.54 -15.87 0.52
C ASN A 358 9.87 -16.14 2.00
N MET A 359 8.86 -16.23 2.87
CA MET A 359 8.99 -16.41 4.33
C MET A 359 9.81 -15.31 5.00
N LEU A 360 9.63 -14.05 4.57
CA LEU A 360 10.27 -12.90 5.20
C LEU A 360 9.29 -12.12 6.09
N ILE A 361 9.81 -11.55 7.17
CA ILE A 361 9.10 -10.54 7.98
C ILE A 361 9.13 -9.17 7.28
N CYS A 362 8.39 -8.20 7.82
CA CYS A 362 8.36 -6.81 7.36
C CYS A 362 7.96 -6.67 5.88
N TYR A 363 6.93 -7.41 5.45
CA TYR A 363 6.34 -7.19 4.12
C TYR A 363 5.80 -5.76 3.97
N HIS A 364 5.22 -5.26 5.04
CA HIS A 364 4.97 -3.85 5.30
C HIS A 364 5.97 -3.37 6.36
N HIS A 365 6.43 -2.13 6.25
CA HIS A 365 7.54 -1.57 7.03
C HIS A 365 7.13 -0.37 7.90
N ASP A 366 5.88 0.08 7.78
CA ASP A 366 5.34 1.15 8.59
C ASP A 366 5.46 0.78 10.07
N TRP A 367 6.15 1.65 10.80
CA TRP A 367 6.47 1.47 12.21
C TRP A 367 7.09 0.11 12.58
N ALA A 368 7.90 -0.46 11.68
CA ALA A 368 8.88 -1.48 12.02
C ALA A 368 9.96 -0.97 13.00
N ARG A 369 10.05 0.35 13.18
CA ARG A 369 10.85 1.06 14.20
C ARG A 369 10.15 2.33 14.65
N ASN A 370 10.61 2.87 15.78
CA ASN A 370 10.28 4.20 16.26
C ASN A 370 8.82 4.47 16.64
N PHE A 371 7.90 3.50 16.66
CA PHE A 371 6.58 3.78 17.22
C PHE A 371 6.69 4.16 18.71
N PRO A 372 6.08 5.28 19.16
CA PRO A 372 6.27 5.80 20.51
C PRO A 372 5.36 5.10 21.52
N PHE A 373 5.55 3.80 21.76
CA PHE A 373 4.71 2.99 22.67
C PHE A 373 4.48 3.64 24.04
N GLU A 374 5.52 4.26 24.62
CA GLU A 374 5.44 4.92 25.92
C GLU A 374 4.47 6.13 25.91
N ALA A 375 4.44 6.91 24.84
CA ALA A 375 3.51 8.03 24.70
C ALA A 375 2.05 7.56 24.73
N PHE A 376 1.80 6.33 24.28
CA PHE A 376 0.50 5.65 24.28
C PHE A 376 0.21 4.91 25.60
N GLY A 377 1.14 4.90 26.56
CA GLY A 377 1.02 4.15 27.81
C GLY A 377 1.11 2.63 27.61
N LEU A 378 1.91 2.20 26.64
CA LEU A 378 2.09 0.80 26.26
C LEU A 378 3.53 0.34 26.50
N SER A 379 3.71 -0.95 26.78
CA SER A 379 5.06 -1.53 26.81
C SER A 379 5.68 -1.58 25.41
N ASN A 380 7.00 -1.46 25.34
CA ASN A 380 7.74 -1.44 24.08
C ASN A 380 7.78 -2.83 23.42
N LYS A 381 7.07 -2.98 22.30
CA LYS A 381 6.96 -4.24 21.55
C LYS A 381 8.18 -4.57 20.69
N TYR A 382 9.10 -3.63 20.48
CA TYR A 382 10.40 -3.90 19.84
C TYR A 382 11.33 -4.79 20.67
N LYS A 383 10.95 -5.12 21.91
CA LYS A 383 11.69 -6.04 22.78
C LYS A 383 11.07 -7.44 22.85
N VAL A 384 9.87 -7.62 22.28
CA VAL A 384 9.14 -8.90 22.30
C VAL A 384 9.60 -9.76 21.14
N ALA A 385 9.91 -11.03 21.41
CA ALA A 385 10.32 -11.99 20.40
C ALA A 385 9.11 -12.39 19.52
N PRO A 386 9.06 -12.01 18.23
CA PRO A 386 7.85 -12.21 17.43
C PRO A 386 7.66 -13.69 17.06
N ALA A 387 6.42 -14.19 17.20
CA ALA A 387 6.02 -15.55 16.86
C ALA A 387 6.33 -15.93 15.40
N SER A 388 6.23 -14.96 14.48
CA SER A 388 6.56 -15.16 13.07
C SER A 388 7.97 -15.74 12.91
N VAL A 389 8.94 -15.25 13.65
CA VAL A 389 10.32 -15.75 13.64
C VAL A 389 10.46 -16.94 14.60
N ARG A 390 10.04 -16.76 15.85
CA ARG A 390 10.30 -17.66 17.00
C ARG A 390 9.58 -19.01 16.91
N GLU A 391 8.39 -19.03 16.31
CA GLU A 391 7.54 -20.22 16.18
C GLU A 391 7.38 -20.66 14.73
N LEU A 392 7.32 -19.72 13.79
CA LEU A 392 7.00 -20.01 12.39
C LEU A 392 8.20 -19.90 11.43
N GLY A 393 9.38 -19.52 11.93
CA GLY A 393 10.63 -19.56 11.18
C GLY A 393 10.71 -18.58 10.01
N PHE A 394 9.91 -17.51 10.01
CA PHE A 394 10.12 -16.38 9.10
C PHE A 394 11.49 -15.76 9.36
N ASN A 395 12.14 -15.27 8.30
CA ASN A 395 13.49 -14.69 8.35
C ASN A 395 13.47 -13.24 7.82
N TYR A 396 14.63 -12.64 7.65
CA TYR A 396 14.84 -11.34 7.01
C TYR A 396 16.10 -11.39 6.14
N ASP A 397 16.17 -10.52 5.14
CA ASP A 397 17.31 -10.39 4.22
C ASP A 397 17.88 -8.96 4.20
N GLU A 398 18.91 -8.73 3.39
CA GLU A 398 19.55 -7.42 3.26
C GLU A 398 18.59 -6.33 2.77
N GLU A 399 17.65 -6.67 1.88
CA GLU A 399 16.62 -5.73 1.41
C GLU A 399 15.71 -5.31 2.57
N THR A 400 15.25 -6.28 3.36
CA THR A 400 14.46 -6.04 4.58
C THR A 400 15.21 -5.12 5.54
N LEU A 401 16.49 -5.43 5.81
CA LEU A 401 17.35 -4.62 6.67
C LEU A 401 17.48 -3.18 6.16
N SER A 402 17.70 -2.99 4.86
CA SER A 402 17.83 -1.65 4.25
C SER A 402 16.59 -0.79 4.48
N LYS A 403 15.39 -1.39 4.40
CA LYS A 403 14.10 -0.69 4.56
C LYS A 403 13.81 -0.29 6.01
N ILE A 404 14.35 -1.03 6.98
CA ILE A 404 14.13 -0.78 8.42
C ILE A 404 15.30 -0.07 9.10
N GLY A 405 16.23 0.52 8.33
CA GLY A 405 17.34 1.31 8.87
C GLY A 405 18.60 0.53 9.23
N GLY A 406 18.80 -0.65 8.62
CA GLY A 406 20.05 -1.42 8.65
C GLY A 406 20.15 -2.50 9.72
N ALA A 407 19.20 -2.57 10.66
CA ALA A 407 19.17 -3.58 11.70
C ALA A 407 17.74 -3.94 12.10
N VAL A 408 17.52 -5.21 12.43
CA VAL A 408 16.28 -5.66 13.08
C VAL A 408 16.23 -5.22 14.54
N TRP A 409 15.02 -5.11 15.09
CA TRP A 409 14.82 -4.79 16.50
C TRP A 409 15.24 -5.95 17.42
N GLU A 410 15.45 -5.64 18.70
CA GLU A 410 15.94 -6.56 19.72
C GLU A 410 15.14 -7.87 19.78
N GLY A 411 13.81 -7.77 19.73
CA GLY A 411 12.90 -8.90 19.74
C GLY A 411 13.18 -9.93 18.63
N VAL A 412 13.46 -9.51 17.40
CA VAL A 412 13.78 -10.44 16.29
C VAL A 412 15.07 -11.20 16.55
N ARG A 413 16.09 -10.52 17.10
CA ARG A 413 17.36 -11.18 17.47
C ARG A 413 17.13 -12.27 18.53
N LEU A 414 16.28 -12.00 19.52
CA LEU A 414 15.90 -12.98 20.54
C LEU A 414 15.13 -14.16 19.91
N ALA A 415 14.16 -13.87 19.04
CA ALA A 415 13.40 -14.89 18.34
C ALA A 415 14.26 -15.82 17.47
N GLU A 416 15.25 -15.28 16.75
CA GLU A 416 16.20 -16.09 15.96
C GLU A 416 17.04 -17.02 16.85
N GLN A 417 17.48 -16.54 18.03
CA GLN A 417 18.24 -17.36 18.98
C GLN A 417 17.37 -18.50 19.54
N GLU A 418 16.14 -18.20 19.92
CA GLU A 418 15.19 -19.20 20.40
C GLU A 418 14.84 -20.23 19.32
N PHE A 419 14.60 -19.77 18.09
CA PHE A 419 14.28 -20.66 16.97
C PHE A 419 15.42 -21.64 16.69
N LYS A 420 16.68 -21.17 16.68
CA LYS A 420 17.86 -22.04 16.51
C LYS A 420 17.97 -23.08 17.63
N LYS A 421 17.77 -22.67 18.88
CA LYS A 421 17.76 -23.58 20.02
C LYS A 421 16.67 -24.64 19.90
N LYS A 422 15.46 -24.26 19.43
CA LYS A 422 14.38 -25.23 19.19
C LYS A 422 14.73 -26.22 18.08
N ALA A 423 15.37 -25.77 17.00
CA ALA A 423 15.82 -26.65 15.93
C ALA A 423 16.84 -27.68 16.45
N GLU A 424 17.84 -27.21 17.20
CA GLU A 424 18.84 -28.07 17.84
C GLU A 424 18.21 -29.10 18.79
N GLN A 425 17.26 -28.67 19.63
CA GLN A 425 16.53 -29.55 20.55
C GLN A 425 15.68 -30.60 19.81
N ALA A 426 15.19 -30.28 18.62
CA ALA A 426 14.46 -31.20 17.76
C ALA A 426 15.37 -32.13 16.93
N GLY A 427 16.70 -31.96 17.01
CA GLY A 427 17.66 -32.71 16.20
C GLY A 427 17.61 -32.34 14.72
N LEU A 428 17.15 -31.13 14.39
CA LEU A 428 17.02 -30.61 13.03
C LEU A 428 18.02 -29.48 12.78
N THR A 429 18.44 -29.31 11.54
CA THR A 429 19.06 -28.04 11.12
C THR A 429 18.03 -26.91 11.13
N THR A 430 18.49 -25.67 11.28
CA THR A 430 17.60 -24.49 11.24
C THR A 430 16.80 -24.42 9.93
N ASP A 431 17.41 -24.77 8.80
CA ASP A 431 16.74 -24.73 7.50
C ASP A 431 15.71 -25.86 7.32
N GLU A 432 15.95 -27.04 7.89
CA GLU A 432 14.95 -28.11 7.96
C GLU A 432 13.73 -27.66 8.76
N MET A 433 13.95 -27.11 9.96
CA MET A 433 12.85 -26.64 10.80
C MET A 433 12.08 -25.49 10.12
N ARG A 434 12.74 -24.56 9.44
CA ARG A 434 12.05 -23.50 8.66
C ARG A 434 11.16 -24.06 7.56
N ARG A 435 11.57 -25.15 6.89
CA ARG A 435 10.73 -25.83 5.88
C ARG A 435 9.48 -26.42 6.52
N GLU A 436 9.60 -27.06 7.67
CA GLU A 436 8.44 -27.59 8.40
C GLU A 436 7.48 -26.48 8.86
N MET A 437 8.02 -25.39 9.41
CA MET A 437 7.19 -24.30 9.94
C MET A 437 6.49 -23.49 8.85
N ARG A 438 7.07 -23.41 7.64
CA ARG A 438 6.37 -22.89 6.46
C ARG A 438 5.08 -23.65 6.16
N GLU A 439 5.13 -24.97 6.25
CA GLU A 439 3.93 -25.79 6.01
C GLU A 439 2.92 -25.62 7.14
N ARG A 440 3.40 -25.52 8.39
CA ARG A 440 2.55 -25.18 9.54
C ARG A 440 1.80 -23.87 9.32
N TYR A 441 2.47 -22.78 8.93
CA TYR A 441 1.81 -21.50 8.64
C TYR A 441 0.73 -21.63 7.56
N ARG A 442 1.02 -22.36 6.47
CA ARG A 442 0.04 -22.58 5.39
C ARG A 442 -1.21 -23.29 5.89
N LEU A 443 -1.04 -24.35 6.68
CA LEU A 443 -2.15 -25.08 7.28
C LEU A 443 -2.98 -24.19 8.23
N GLN A 444 -2.34 -23.29 8.97
CA GLN A 444 -3.03 -22.32 9.83
C GLN A 444 -3.83 -21.28 9.03
N MET A 445 -3.38 -20.90 7.83
CA MET A 445 -4.08 -19.93 7.00
C MET A 445 -5.35 -20.48 6.33
N VAL A 446 -5.44 -21.80 6.10
CA VAL A 446 -6.57 -22.43 5.39
C VAL A 446 -7.91 -22.15 6.10
N PRO A 447 -8.10 -22.44 7.41
CA PRO A 447 -9.36 -22.16 8.10
C PRO A 447 -9.78 -20.69 8.05
N ILE A 448 -8.82 -19.76 8.09
CA ILE A 448 -9.10 -18.31 8.03
C ILE A 448 -9.60 -17.91 6.65
N GLN A 449 -9.00 -18.46 5.58
CA GLN A 449 -9.44 -18.22 4.21
C GLN A 449 -10.85 -18.76 3.97
N THR A 450 -11.13 -19.99 4.43
CA THR A 450 -12.47 -20.60 4.33
C THR A 450 -13.52 -19.78 5.06
N LEU A 451 -13.20 -19.29 6.27
CA LEU A 451 -14.12 -18.46 7.05
C LEU A 451 -14.44 -17.12 6.34
N ARG A 452 -13.44 -16.49 5.73
CA ARG A 452 -13.62 -15.27 4.92
C ARG A 452 -14.48 -15.50 3.68
N GLU A 453 -14.31 -16.63 3.00
CA GLU A 453 -15.13 -16.98 1.84
C GLU A 453 -16.59 -17.20 2.23
N HIS A 454 -16.83 -17.84 3.38
CA HIS A 454 -18.18 -18.00 3.93
C HIS A 454 -18.86 -16.63 4.11
N PHE A 455 -18.19 -15.66 4.74
CA PHE A 455 -18.76 -14.33 4.95
C PHE A 455 -18.98 -13.51 3.68
N LYS A 456 -18.30 -13.82 2.57
CA LYS A 456 -18.54 -13.15 1.28
C LYS A 456 -19.79 -13.67 0.57
N THR A 457 -20.29 -14.84 0.97
CA THR A 457 -21.41 -15.53 0.29
C THR A 457 -22.70 -15.52 1.11
N SER A 458 -22.62 -15.21 2.40
CA SER A 458 -23.73 -14.89 3.30
C SER A 458 -24.10 -13.41 3.20
#